data_AF-A0A0D1BNB6-F1
#
_entry.id   AF-A0A0D1BNB6-F1
#
_cell.length_a   1.000
_cell.length_b   1.000
_cell.length_c   1.000
_cell.angle_alpha   90.00
_cell.angle_beta   90.00
_cell.angle_gamma   90.00
#
_symmetry.space_group_name_H-M   'P 1'
#
loop_
_entity.id
_entity.type
_entity.pdbx_description
1 polymer ?
#
loop_
_entity_poly.entity_id
_entity_poly.type
_entity_poly.pdbx_seq_one_letter_code
_entity_poly.pdbx_strand_id
1 'polypeptide(L)'
;MDIKTRLKERLLEIPVNSTAYREKYRLAGDLNIEVEEIKILLDELVERNILKEKFQYICPTCRDKTIMDNELLQEFIIEDGCFECDNCFDLINPNKDKTRCVFYDIKDKQALINW
;
A
#
# COMPACT_ATOMS: atom_id res chain seq x y z
N MET A 1 -22.55 -11.09 -8.31
CA MET A 1 -21.94 -10.27 -7.25
C MET A 1 -21.20 -9.14 -7.91
N ASP A 2 -21.45 -7.90 -7.51
CA ASP A 2 -20.82 -6.73 -8.10
C ASP A 2 -19.34 -6.62 -7.68
N ILE A 3 -18.60 -5.74 -8.36
CA ILE A 3 -17.15 -5.59 -8.16
C ILE A 3 -16.79 -5.04 -6.78
N LYS A 4 -17.62 -4.16 -6.20
CA LYS A 4 -17.39 -3.60 -4.85
C LYS A 4 -17.51 -4.70 -3.80
N THR A 5 -18.55 -5.52 -3.91
CA THR A 5 -18.73 -6.67 -3.00
C THR A 5 -17.54 -7.65 -3.09
N ARG A 6 -17.08 -7.99 -4.30
CA ARG A 6 -15.92 -8.87 -4.49
C ARG A 6 -14.62 -8.26 -3.93
N LEU A 7 -14.38 -6.96 -4.14
CA LEU A 7 -13.23 -6.27 -3.58
C LEU A 7 -13.25 -6.26 -2.06
N LYS A 8 -14.41 -5.97 -1.46
CA LYS A 8 -14.61 -5.99 -0.01
C LYS A 8 -14.28 -7.36 0.59
N GLU A 9 -14.85 -8.42 0.06
CA GLU A 9 -14.57 -9.80 0.51
C GLU A 9 -13.08 -10.11 0.41
N ARG A 10 -12.46 -9.78 -0.73
CA ARG A 10 -11.04 -10.04 -0.94
C ARG A 10 -10.16 -9.30 0.07
N LEU A 11 -10.43 -8.03 0.34
CA LEU A 11 -9.69 -7.26 1.34
C LEU A 11 -9.84 -7.83 2.75
N LEU A 12 -11.03 -8.32 3.10
CA LEU A 12 -11.34 -8.91 4.41
C LEU A 12 -10.75 -10.32 4.60
N GLU A 13 -10.58 -11.09 3.53
CA GLU A 13 -9.94 -12.41 3.55
C GLU A 13 -8.43 -12.34 3.79
N ILE A 14 -7.78 -11.29 3.28
CA ILE A 14 -6.32 -11.15 3.39
C ILE A 14 -5.96 -10.87 4.86
N PRO A 15 -5.11 -11.72 5.49
CA PRO A 15 -4.66 -11.49 6.86
C PRO A 15 -3.98 -10.14 6.99
N VAL A 16 -4.20 -9.45 8.12
CA VAL A 16 -3.65 -8.10 8.39
C VAL A 16 -2.12 -8.04 8.20
N ASN A 17 -1.41 -9.14 8.47
CA ASN A 17 0.05 -9.20 8.39
C ASN A 17 0.58 -9.66 7.01
N SER A 18 -0.29 -9.88 6.03
CA SER A 18 0.10 -10.34 4.68
C SER A 18 -0.07 -9.23 3.66
N THR A 19 0.79 -8.20 3.78
CA THR A 19 0.82 -7.02 2.88
C THR A 19 0.96 -7.43 1.41
N ALA A 20 1.64 -8.54 1.11
CA ALA A 20 1.88 -9.03 -0.24
C ALA A 20 0.61 -9.27 -1.08
N TYR A 21 -0.57 -9.47 -0.47
CA TYR A 21 -1.81 -9.74 -1.21
C TYR A 21 -2.71 -8.50 -1.40
N ARG A 22 -2.41 -7.38 -0.73
CA ARG A 22 -3.14 -6.11 -0.90
C ARG A 22 -2.44 -5.15 -1.86
N GLU A 23 -1.62 -5.71 -2.75
CA GLU A 23 -0.93 -4.97 -3.79
C GLU A 23 -1.91 -4.68 -4.93
N LYS A 24 -1.92 -3.44 -5.43
CA LYS A 24 -2.89 -2.94 -6.42
C LYS A 24 -3.03 -3.83 -7.66
N TYR A 25 -1.93 -4.21 -8.29
CA TYR A 25 -1.98 -5.02 -9.53
C TYR A 25 -2.48 -6.44 -9.24
N ARG A 26 -2.14 -7.02 -8.08
CA ARG A 26 -2.67 -8.32 -7.65
C ARG A 26 -4.18 -8.27 -7.40
N LEU A 27 -4.67 -7.24 -6.72
CA LEU A 27 -6.11 -7.08 -6.50
C LEU A 27 -6.87 -6.91 -7.82
N ALA A 28 -6.30 -6.19 -8.80
CA ALA A 28 -6.88 -6.09 -10.15
C ALA A 28 -6.98 -7.46 -10.82
N GLY A 29 -5.91 -8.25 -10.76
CA GLY A 29 -5.84 -9.60 -11.30
C GLY A 29 -6.81 -10.57 -10.63
N ASP A 30 -6.88 -10.57 -9.29
CA ASP A 30 -7.80 -11.41 -8.51
C ASP A 30 -9.27 -11.12 -8.85
N LEU A 31 -9.58 -9.85 -9.15
CA LEU A 31 -10.91 -9.41 -9.51
C LEU A 31 -11.19 -9.49 -11.02
N ASN A 32 -10.16 -9.76 -11.84
CA ASN A 32 -10.21 -9.79 -13.29
C ASN A 32 -10.81 -8.49 -13.86
N ILE A 33 -10.25 -7.36 -13.43
CA ILE A 33 -10.60 -5.99 -13.89
C ILE A 33 -9.36 -5.19 -14.23
N GLU A 34 -9.55 -4.06 -14.90
CA GLU A 34 -8.45 -3.16 -15.25
C GLU A 34 -7.86 -2.46 -14.01
N VAL A 35 -6.59 -2.11 -14.08
CA VAL A 35 -5.86 -1.47 -12.97
C VAL A 35 -6.45 -0.08 -12.67
N GLU A 36 -6.90 0.62 -13.71
CA GLU A 36 -7.53 1.92 -13.61
C GLU A 36 -8.89 1.84 -12.90
N GLU A 37 -9.67 0.78 -13.17
CA GLU A 37 -10.97 0.55 -12.53
C GLU A 37 -10.80 0.25 -11.04
N ILE A 38 -9.86 -0.63 -10.68
CA ILE A 38 -9.62 -0.93 -9.27
C ILE A 38 -9.05 0.28 -8.52
N LYS A 39 -8.22 1.08 -9.18
CA LYS A 39 -7.64 2.29 -8.59
C LYS A 39 -8.73 3.24 -8.13
N ILE A 40 -9.77 3.46 -8.93
CA ILE A 40 -10.90 4.33 -8.56
C ILE A 40 -11.57 3.83 -7.26
N LEU A 41 -11.79 2.52 -7.14
CA LEU A 41 -12.41 1.94 -5.93
C LEU A 41 -11.51 2.05 -4.70
N LEU A 42 -10.20 1.82 -4.88
CA LEU A 42 -9.22 1.91 -3.79
C LEU A 42 -9.03 3.36 -3.34
N ASP A 43 -8.97 4.30 -4.28
CA ASP A 43 -8.90 5.74 -4.00
C ASP A 43 -10.14 6.19 -3.22
N GLU A 44 -11.35 5.76 -3.62
CA GLU A 44 -12.60 6.04 -2.88
C GLU A 44 -12.50 5.57 -1.41
N LEU A 45 -11.97 4.37 -1.18
CA LEU A 45 -11.82 3.82 0.16
C LEU A 45 -10.73 4.53 0.99
N VAL A 46 -9.66 5.02 0.35
CA VAL A 46 -8.62 5.83 0.99
C VAL A 46 -9.16 7.21 1.36
N GLU A 47 -9.92 7.87 0.47
CA GLU A 47 -10.57 9.16 0.73
C GLU A 47 -11.57 9.08 1.89
N ARG A 48 -12.28 7.95 2.02
CA ARG A 48 -13.16 7.65 3.15
C ARG A 48 -12.42 7.26 4.42
N ASN A 49 -11.09 7.23 4.41
CA ASN A 49 -10.23 6.83 5.53
C ASN A 49 -10.49 5.38 6.00
N ILE A 50 -11.00 4.52 5.09
CA ILE A 50 -11.24 3.09 5.34
C ILE A 50 -9.96 2.29 5.09
N LEU A 51 -9.22 2.66 4.04
CA LEU A 51 -7.92 2.08 3.71
C LEU A 51 -6.80 3.10 3.97
N LYS A 52 -5.61 2.58 4.27
CA LYS A 52 -4.36 3.32 4.35
C LYS A 52 -3.45 2.88 3.20
N GLU A 53 -3.08 3.80 2.33
CA GLU A 53 -2.15 3.55 1.23
C GLU A 53 -0.70 3.48 1.74
N LYS A 54 0.05 2.51 1.23
CA LYS A 54 1.46 2.25 1.53
C LYS A 54 2.25 2.08 0.23
N PHE A 55 3.49 2.55 0.25
CA PHE A 55 4.39 2.45 -0.88
C PHE A 55 5.59 1.58 -0.53
N GLN A 56 6.06 0.81 -1.51
CA GLN A 56 7.30 0.07 -1.37
C GLN A 56 8.48 0.90 -1.86
N TYR A 57 9.54 0.89 -1.07
CA TYR A 57 10.84 1.50 -1.39
C TYR A 57 11.90 0.40 -1.43
N ILE A 58 12.91 0.58 -2.28
CA ILE A 58 14.02 -0.34 -2.41
C ILE A 58 15.32 0.36 -2.02
N CYS A 59 16.08 -0.21 -1.09
CA CYS A 59 17.40 0.32 -0.78
C CYS A 59 18.30 0.24 -2.02
N PRO A 60 18.94 1.34 -2.46
CA PRO A 60 19.80 1.32 -3.65
C PRO A 60 21.03 0.44 -3.45
N THR A 61 21.48 0.26 -2.21
CA THR A 61 22.73 -0.41 -1.84
C THR A 61 22.53 -1.90 -1.59
N CYS A 62 21.70 -2.29 -0.62
CA CYS A 62 21.50 -3.70 -0.26
C CYS A 62 20.29 -4.36 -0.95
N ARG A 63 19.49 -3.60 -1.70
CA ARG A 63 18.25 -4.05 -2.37
C ARG A 63 17.14 -4.53 -1.44
N ASP A 64 17.30 -4.35 -0.14
CA ASP A 64 16.25 -4.64 0.82
C ASP A 64 15.02 -3.74 0.57
N LYS A 65 13.84 -4.27 0.91
CA LYS A 65 12.56 -3.62 0.59
C LYS A 65 11.83 -3.28 1.86
N THR A 66 11.40 -2.02 1.95
CA THR A 66 10.50 -1.59 3.02
C THR A 66 9.17 -1.13 2.44
N ILE A 67 8.11 -1.24 3.23
CA ILE A 67 6.76 -0.82 2.87
C ILE A 67 6.29 0.15 3.95
N MET A 68 5.99 1.39 3.55
CA MET A 68 5.68 2.46 4.49
C MET A 68 4.52 3.31 3.96
N ASP A 69 3.65 3.78 4.85
CA ASP A 69 2.67 4.80 4.50
C ASP A 69 3.28 6.20 4.60
N ASN A 70 2.60 7.19 4.01
CA ASN A 70 3.10 8.57 3.99
C ASN A 70 3.22 9.17 5.40
N GLU A 71 2.38 8.80 6.36
CA GLU A 71 2.45 9.36 7.72
C GLU A 71 3.75 8.89 8.39
N LEU A 72 3.97 7.56 8.40
CA LEU A 72 5.21 6.97 8.93
C LEU A 72 6.44 7.51 8.20
N LEU A 73 6.39 7.64 6.87
CA LEU A 73 7.52 8.17 6.11
C LEU A 73 7.94 9.57 6.58
N GLN A 74 7.00 10.46 6.87
CA GLN A 74 7.32 11.80 7.36
C GLN A 74 8.00 11.77 8.74
N GLU A 75 7.74 10.76 9.56
CA GLU A 75 8.39 10.59 10.87
C GLU A 75 9.85 10.13 10.75
N PHE A 76 10.18 9.38 9.70
CA PHE A 76 11.52 8.84 9.45
C PHE A 76 12.39 9.69 8.51
N ILE A 77 11.81 10.70 7.86
CA ILE A 77 12.57 11.60 7.00
C ILE A 77 13.53 12.43 7.87
N ILE A 78 14.82 12.35 7.53
CA ILE A 78 15.88 13.17 8.13
C ILE A 78 16.15 14.43 7.29
N GLU A 79 17.14 15.23 7.71
CA GLU A 79 17.39 16.62 7.26
C GLU A 79 17.63 16.82 5.74
N ASP A 80 17.71 15.74 4.95
CA ASP A 80 17.88 15.77 3.49
C ASP A 80 16.71 15.12 2.71
N GLY A 81 15.55 14.91 3.35
CA GLY A 81 14.39 14.31 2.69
C GLY A 81 14.52 12.81 2.41
N CYS A 82 15.53 12.15 3.00
CA CYS A 82 15.79 10.72 2.90
C CYS A 82 15.47 10.01 4.22
N PHE A 83 15.43 8.68 4.24
CA PHE A 83 15.30 7.88 5.47
C PHE A 83 16.30 6.71 5.45
N GLU A 84 16.61 6.14 6.62
CA GLU A 84 17.61 5.07 6.74
C GLU A 84 17.04 3.69 6.41
N CYS A 85 17.85 2.85 5.75
CA CYS A 85 17.55 1.45 5.53
C CYS A 85 17.78 0.64 6.81
N ASP A 86 16.77 -0.10 7.27
CA ASP A 86 16.86 -0.95 8.48
C ASP A 86 17.96 -2.02 8.44
N ASN A 87 18.36 -2.47 7.24
CA ASN A 87 19.32 -3.55 7.09
C ASN A 87 20.79 -3.09 6.97
N CYS A 88 21.04 -1.99 6.26
CA CYS A 88 22.42 -1.54 5.98
C CYS A 88 22.71 -0.10 6.42
N PHE A 89 21.72 0.59 7.01
CA PHE A 89 21.79 1.98 7.49
C PHE A 89 22.13 3.01 6.41
N ASP A 90 22.08 2.63 5.13
CA ASP A 90 22.27 3.56 4.03
C ASP A 90 20.98 4.35 3.75
N LEU A 91 21.12 5.49 3.07
CA LEU A 91 20.02 6.41 2.82
C LEU A 91 19.16 5.96 1.63
N ILE A 92 17.85 5.96 1.84
CA ILE A 92 16.82 5.73 0.83
C ILE A 92 16.14 7.06 0.51
N ASN A 93 16.13 7.43 -0.76
CA ASN A 93 15.47 8.64 -1.23
C ASN A 93 14.03 8.31 -1.69
N PRO A 94 12.99 8.78 -0.97
CA PRO A 94 11.61 8.42 -1.29
C PRO A 94 11.10 8.95 -2.63
N ASN A 95 11.79 9.91 -3.26
CA ASN A 95 11.44 10.40 -4.60
C ASN A 95 12.11 9.60 -5.72
N LYS A 96 13.23 8.91 -5.44
CA LYS A 96 13.99 8.14 -6.45
C LYS A 96 13.82 6.64 -6.31
N ASP A 97 13.76 6.16 -5.08
CA ASP A 97 13.81 4.74 -4.71
C ASP A 97 12.42 4.13 -4.44
N LYS A 98 11.37 4.93 -4.66
CA LYS A 98 9.98 4.48 -4.64
C LYS A 98 9.70 3.57 -5.83
N THR A 99 9.24 2.37 -5.53
CA THR A 99 8.82 1.42 -6.56
C THR A 99 7.40 1.75 -7.07
N ARG A 100 6.97 1.05 -8.12
CA ARG A 100 5.58 1.16 -8.64
C ARG A 100 4.56 0.36 -7.81
N CYS A 101 5.01 -0.40 -6.82
CA CYS A 101 4.13 -1.24 -6.01
C CYS A 101 3.45 -0.39 -4.92
N VAL A 102 2.12 -0.48 -4.90
CA VAL A 102 1.25 0.22 -3.96
C VAL A 102 0.43 -0.82 -3.21
N PHE A 103 0.41 -0.70 -1.89
CA PHE A 103 -0.23 -1.62 -0.97
C PHE A 103 -1.29 -0.87 -0.16
N TYR A 104 -2.32 -1.58 0.29
CA TYR A 104 -3.39 -0.98 1.07
C TYR A 104 -3.59 -1.76 2.36
N ASP A 105 -3.65 -1.09 3.51
CA ASP A 105 -4.05 -1.71 4.77
C ASP A 105 -5.42 -1.24 5.21
N ILE A 106 -6.16 -2.12 5.89
CA ILE A 106 -7.47 -1.78 6.45
C ILE A 106 -7.27 -0.94 7.71
N LYS A 107 -7.74 0.31 7.68
CA LYS A 107 -7.74 1.23 8.81
C LYS A 107 -9.02 1.12 9.63
N ASP A 108 -10.17 0.99 8.95
CA ASP A 108 -11.48 0.79 9.59
C ASP A 108 -12.21 -0.41 8.98
N LYS A 109 -12.17 -1.53 9.69
CA LYS A 109 -12.83 -2.77 9.26
C LYS A 109 -14.36 -2.65 9.25
N GLN A 110 -14.95 -1.92 10.20
CA GLN A 110 -16.41 -1.83 10.30
C GLN A 110 -16.97 -0.93 9.18
N ALA A 111 -16.29 0.17 8.88
CA ALA A 111 -16.62 1.00 7.73
C ALA A 111 -16.46 0.23 6.41
N LEU A 112 -15.42 -0.62 6.28
CA LEU A 112 -15.27 -1.49 5.10
C LEU A 112 -16.43 -2.48 4.96
N ILE A 113 -16.91 -3.07 6.06
CA ILE A 113 -18.06 -3.99 6.03
C ILE A 113 -19.32 -3.27 5.51
N ASN A 114 -19.49 -2.01 5.92
CA ASN A 114 -20.65 -1.16 5.62
C ASN A 114 -20.58 -0.41 4.27
N TRP A 115 -19.43 -0.47 3.58
CA TRP A 115 -19.26 0.05 2.21
C TRP A 115 -19.85 -0.93 1.19
#